data_AF-A0A8T5RDV2-F1
#
_entry.id   AF-A0A8T5RDV2-F1
#
_cell.length_a   1.000
_cell.length_b   1.000
_cell.length_c   1.000
_cell.angle_alpha   90.00
_cell.angle_beta   90.00
_cell.angle_gamma   90.00
#
_symmetry.space_group_name_H-M   'P 1'
#
loop_
_entity.id
_entity.type
_entity.pdbx_description
1 polymer ?
#
loop_
_entity_poly.entity_id
_entity_poly.type
_entity_poly.pdbx_seq_one_letter_code
_entity_poly.pdbx_strand_id
1 'polypeptide(L)'
;MSEDTKKKWERFVDDNEFTTISMLIRKAVNFYIDSKPKISLINDISKFTHDLKEPLTSIKGFSQLILENESDKLTSNILVRIQEIYTQSIFLENKINFIINEFKPESQTYDILIVEDDSSTIMFLT
;
A
#
# COMPACT_ATOMS: atom_id res chain seq x y z
N MET A 1 -10.64 -21.43 22.06
CA MET A 1 -9.19 -21.24 21.82
C MET A 1 -8.43 -22.42 22.40
N SER A 2 -7.30 -22.86 21.80
CA SER A 2 -6.43 -23.84 22.45
C SER A 2 -5.67 -23.18 23.61
N GLU A 3 -5.39 -23.94 24.67
CA GLU A 3 -4.68 -23.49 25.88
C GLU A 3 -3.32 -22.86 25.55
N ASP A 4 -2.64 -23.39 24.55
CA ASP A 4 -1.35 -22.88 24.07
C ASP A 4 -1.46 -21.51 23.40
N THR A 5 -2.58 -21.24 22.72
CA THR A 5 -2.81 -19.93 22.12
C THR A 5 -3.02 -18.90 23.22
N LYS A 6 -3.86 -19.20 24.22
CA LYS A 6 -4.13 -18.30 25.34
C LYS A 6 -2.84 -17.89 26.08
N LYS A 7 -1.98 -18.86 26.39
CA LYS A 7 -0.68 -18.60 27.05
C LYS A 7 0.26 -17.71 26.22
N LYS A 8 0.22 -17.80 24.89
CA LYS A 8 1.02 -16.90 24.03
C LYS A 8 0.54 -15.46 24.11
N TRP A 9 -0.77 -15.25 24.15
CA TRP A 9 -1.36 -13.91 24.26
C TRP A 9 -1.11 -13.29 25.63
N GLU A 10 -1.21 -14.09 26.70
CA GLU A 10 -0.88 -13.64 28.06
C GLU A 10 0.58 -13.20 28.17
N ARG A 11 1.53 -14.00 27.65
CA ARG A 11 2.95 -13.60 27.60
C ARG A 11 3.17 -12.31 26.81
N PHE A 12 2.52 -12.18 25.66
CA PHE A 12 2.67 -10.97 24.84
C PHE A 12 2.17 -9.72 25.57
N VAL A 13 1.07 -9.83 26.32
CA VAL A 13 0.52 -8.74 27.15
C VAL A 13 1.50 -8.34 28.25
N ASP A 14 2.07 -9.32 28.94
CA ASP A 14 3.07 -9.10 30.00
C ASP A 14 4.36 -8.45 29.46
N ASP A 15 4.86 -8.94 28.32
CA ASP A 15 6.12 -8.49 27.70
C ASP A 15 6.03 -7.06 27.13
N ASN A 16 4.82 -6.54 26.87
CA ASN A 16 4.60 -5.26 26.21
C ASN A 16 3.82 -4.24 27.08
N GLU A 17 3.87 -4.39 28.40
CA GLU A 17 3.27 -3.47 29.39
C GLU A 17 1.74 -3.29 29.26
N PHE A 18 1.04 -4.28 28.71
CA PHE A 18 -0.41 -4.28 28.71
C PHE A 18 -0.90 -4.94 30.00
N THR A 19 -1.88 -4.33 30.68
CA THR A 19 -2.40 -4.91 31.93
C THR A 19 -3.40 -6.05 31.68
N THR A 20 -4.02 -6.07 30.50
CA THR A 20 -4.99 -7.10 30.08
C THR A 20 -5.00 -7.23 28.56
N ILE A 21 -5.43 -8.39 28.05
CA ILE A 21 -5.72 -8.60 26.63
C ILE A 21 -6.76 -7.57 26.14
N SER A 22 -7.77 -7.23 26.96
CA SER A 22 -8.78 -6.22 26.62
C SER A 22 -8.19 -4.81 26.46
N MET A 23 -7.10 -4.47 27.18
CA MET A 23 -6.38 -3.22 26.98
C MET A 23 -5.60 -3.23 25.67
N LEU A 24 -4.95 -4.34 25.32
CA LEU A 24 -4.28 -4.54 24.04
C LEU A 24 -5.27 -4.38 22.87
N ILE A 25 -6.42 -5.05 22.92
CA ILE A 25 -7.47 -4.96 21.89
C ILE A 25 -7.94 -3.51 21.71
N ARG A 26 -8.26 -2.81 22.81
CA ARG A 26 -8.70 -1.41 22.75
C ARG A 26 -7.64 -0.49 22.14
N LYS A 27 -6.36 -0.66 22.51
CA LYS A 27 -5.26 0.11 21.92
C LYS A 27 -5.09 -0.20 20.43
N ALA A 28 -5.17 -1.46 20.02
CA ALA A 28 -5.09 -1.84 18.62
C ALA A 28 -6.25 -1.27 17.77
N VAL A 29 -7.47 -1.30 18.31
CA VAL A 29 -8.66 -0.74 17.66
C VAL A 29 -8.56 0.78 17.55
N ASN A 30 -8.17 1.48 18.62
CA ASN A 30 -7.96 2.93 18.58
C ASN A 30 -6.87 3.30 17.58
N PHE A 31 -5.74 2.57 17.59
CA PHE A 31 -4.69 2.75 16.60
C PHE A 31 -5.20 2.56 15.17
N TYR A 32 -6.04 1.57 14.91
CA TYR A 32 -6.65 1.34 13.59
C TYR A 32 -7.60 2.49 13.19
N ILE A 33 -8.47 2.94 14.10
CA ILE A 33 -9.38 4.07 13.88
C ILE A 33 -8.59 5.35 13.56
N ASP A 34 -7.54 5.63 14.34
CA ASP A 34 -6.69 6.80 14.18
C ASP A 34 -5.80 6.72 12.92
N SER A 35 -5.48 5.50 12.48
CA SER A 35 -4.66 5.24 11.27
C SER A 35 -5.49 5.15 9.98
N LYS A 36 -6.82 5.08 10.06
CA LYS A 36 -7.75 5.04 8.91
C LYS A 36 -7.46 6.13 7.85
N PRO A 37 -7.14 7.40 8.21
CA PRO A 37 -6.78 8.42 7.23
C PRO A 37 -5.50 8.08 6.45
N LYS A 38 -4.51 7.46 7.10
CA LYS A 38 -3.25 7.04 6.44
C LYS A 38 -3.47 5.87 5.49
N ILE A 39 -4.36 4.94 5.84
CA ILE A 39 -4.73 3.80 4.98
C ILE A 39 -5.50 4.28 3.74
N SER A 40 -6.40 5.26 3.90
CA SER A 40 -7.07 5.92 2.77
C SER A 40 -6.05 6.57 1.83
N LEU A 41 -5.09 7.31 2.38
CA LEU A 41 -4.03 7.96 1.61
C LEU A 41 -3.22 6.96 0.77
N ILE A 42 -2.92 5.77 1.30
CA ILE A 42 -2.18 4.72 0.58
C ILE A 42 -3.01 4.16 -0.58
N ASN A 43 -4.30 3.91 -0.36
CA ASN A 43 -5.21 3.46 -1.43
C ASN A 43 -5.34 4.52 -2.54
N ASP A 44 -5.41 5.79 -2.16
CA ASP A 44 -5.46 6.91 -3.09
C ASP A 44 -4.15 7.04 -3.89
N ILE A 45 -2.99 6.85 -3.25
CA ILE A 45 -1.67 6.82 -3.92
C ILE A 45 -1.58 5.65 -4.89
N SER A 46 -2.05 4.46 -4.52
CA SER A 46 -2.03 3.28 -5.39
C SER A 46 -2.86 3.52 -6.66
N LYS A 47 -4.07 4.07 -6.50
CA LYS A 47 -4.94 4.41 -7.62
C LYS A 47 -4.33 5.51 -8.49
N PHE A 48 -3.86 6.59 -7.88
CA PHE A 48 -3.18 7.69 -8.58
C PHE A 48 -1.97 7.20 -9.38
N THR A 49 -1.19 6.28 -8.81
CA THR A 49 -0.05 5.68 -9.47
C THR A 49 -0.46 4.84 -10.68
N HIS A 50 -1.51 4.03 -10.55
CA HIS A 50 -2.06 3.28 -11.67
C HIS A 50 -2.49 4.21 -12.82
N ASP A 51 -3.28 5.24 -12.49
CA ASP A 51 -3.81 6.21 -13.45
C ASP A 51 -2.70 7.04 -14.13
N LEU A 52 -1.53 7.21 -13.48
CA LEU A 52 -0.35 7.84 -14.09
C LEU A 52 0.48 6.90 -14.96
N LYS A 53 0.59 5.62 -14.60
CA LYS A 53 1.41 4.65 -15.33
C LYS A 53 0.90 4.39 -16.74
N GLU A 54 -0.41 4.37 -16.91
CA GLU A 54 -1.06 4.12 -18.21
C GLU A 54 -0.68 5.17 -19.26
N PRO A 55 -0.92 6.48 -19.07
CA PRO A 55 -0.50 7.50 -20.03
C PRO A 55 1.02 7.59 -20.17
N LEU A 56 1.78 7.33 -19.10
CA LEU A 56 3.25 7.36 -19.15
C LEU A 56 3.82 6.24 -20.03
N THR A 57 3.23 5.04 -19.95
CA THR A 57 3.58 3.89 -20.80
C THR A 57 3.37 4.24 -22.27
N SER A 58 2.25 4.88 -22.61
CA SER A 58 1.98 5.34 -23.97
C SER A 58 3.01 6.38 -24.43
N ILE A 59 3.31 7.40 -23.62
CA ILE A 59 4.31 8.44 -23.96
C ILE A 59 5.68 7.82 -24.22
N LYS A 60 6.14 6.93 -23.33
CA LYS A 60 7.41 6.21 -23.45
C LYS A 60 7.43 5.34 -24.71
N GLY A 61 6.38 4.57 -24.95
CA GLY A 61 6.28 3.68 -26.12
C GLY A 61 6.27 4.45 -27.44
N PHE A 62 5.45 5.50 -27.57
CA PHE A 62 5.41 6.30 -28.78
C PHE A 62 6.71 7.06 -29.03
N SER A 63 7.30 7.66 -27.99
CA SER A 63 8.60 8.34 -28.14
C SER A 63 9.70 7.37 -28.58
N GLN A 64 9.74 6.16 -28.03
CA GLN A 64 10.65 5.10 -28.46
C GLN A 64 10.41 4.69 -29.92
N LEU A 65 9.16 4.42 -30.30
CA LEU A 65 8.83 4.03 -31.68
C LEU A 65 9.22 5.09 -32.69
N ILE A 66 9.10 6.37 -32.35
CA ILE A 66 9.53 7.47 -33.22
C ILE A 66 11.06 7.51 -33.34
N LEU A 67 11.78 7.32 -32.25
CA LEU A 67 13.26 7.28 -32.27
C LEU A 67 13.78 6.09 -33.10
N GLU A 68 13.11 4.94 -33.02
CA GLU A 68 13.52 3.71 -33.71
C GLU A 68 13.16 3.70 -35.20
N ASN A 69 11.97 4.19 -35.57
CA ASN A 69 11.43 3.99 -36.93
C ASN A 69 11.45 5.26 -37.80
N GLU A 70 11.52 6.44 -37.19
CA GLU A 70 11.32 7.72 -37.89
C GLU A 70 12.48 8.70 -37.69
N SER A 71 13.53 8.32 -36.96
CA SER A 71 14.68 9.19 -36.66
C SER A 71 15.34 9.80 -37.89
N ASP A 72 15.48 9.02 -38.97
CA ASP A 72 16.07 9.47 -40.25
C ASP A 72 15.23 10.54 -40.95
N LYS A 73 13.94 10.65 -40.63
CA LYS A 73 13.00 11.62 -41.22
C LYS A 73 12.88 12.89 -40.37
N LEU A 74 13.50 12.93 -39.20
CA LEU A 74 13.41 14.03 -38.25
C LEU A 74 14.61 14.97 -38.33
N THR A 75 14.36 16.24 -38.11
CA THR A 75 15.46 17.21 -37.90
C THR A 75 16.13 16.94 -36.56
N SER A 76 17.43 17.23 -36.46
CA SER A 76 18.23 16.98 -35.24
C SER A 76 17.63 17.62 -33.98
N ASN A 77 17.03 18.81 -34.09
CA ASN A 77 16.36 19.46 -32.97
C ASN A 77 15.13 18.67 -32.48
N ILE A 78 14.31 18.17 -33.40
CA ILE A 78 13.13 17.37 -33.04
C ILE A 78 13.58 16.04 -32.42
N LEU A 79 14.61 15.40 -32.98
CA LEU A 79 15.16 14.16 -32.45
C LEU A 79 15.63 14.32 -31.00
N VAL A 80 16.38 15.39 -30.70
CA VAL A 80 16.81 15.71 -29.32
C VAL A 80 15.62 15.92 -28.39
N ARG A 81 14.57 16.62 -28.84
CA ARG A 81 13.36 16.83 -28.00
C ARG A 81 12.61 15.53 -27.71
N ILE A 82 12.50 14.64 -28.68
CA ILE A 82 11.83 13.34 -28.48
C ILE A 82 12.67 12.46 -27.55
N GLN A 83 14.00 12.51 -27.69
CA GLN A 83 14.90 11.82 -26.79
C GLN A 83 14.77 12.33 -25.36
N GLU A 84 14.68 13.65 -25.16
CA GLU A 84 14.41 14.25 -23.85
C GLU A 84 13.06 13.76 -23.28
N ILE A 85 11.99 13.75 -24.09
CA ILE A 85 10.67 13.23 -23.67
C ILE A 85 10.78 11.76 -23.22
N TYR A 86 11.47 10.93 -24.00
CA TYR A 86 11.68 9.53 -23.65
C TYR A 86 12.45 9.37 -22.34
N THR A 87 13.56 10.09 -22.17
CA THR A 87 14.38 10.05 -20.96
C THR A 87 13.60 10.53 -19.73
N GLN A 88 12.87 11.64 -19.84
CA GLN A 88 12.03 12.15 -18.75
C GLN A 88 10.89 11.18 -18.41
N SER A 89 10.34 10.47 -19.40
CA SER A 89 9.30 9.47 -19.15
C SER A 89 9.81 8.29 -18.31
N ILE A 90 11.03 7.81 -18.59
CA ILE A 90 11.70 6.77 -17.80
C ILE A 90 12.00 7.28 -16.38
N PHE A 91 12.50 8.50 -16.26
CA PHE A 91 12.82 9.09 -14.97
C PHE A 91 11.57 9.20 -14.08
N LEU A 92 10.44 9.63 -14.66
CA LEU A 92 9.18 9.72 -13.95
C LEU A 92 8.66 8.33 -13.55
N GLU A 93 8.77 7.33 -14.43
CA GLU A 93 8.37 5.96 -14.14
C GLU A 93 9.13 5.39 -12.94
N ASN A 94 10.44 5.62 -12.89
CA ASN A 94 11.29 5.19 -11.78
C ASN A 94 10.91 5.86 -10.47
N LYS A 95 10.61 7.17 -10.48
CA LYS A 95 10.14 7.89 -9.29
C LYS A 95 8.80 7.36 -8.78
N ILE A 96 7.87 7.09 -9.70
CA ILE A 96 6.57 6.50 -9.36
C ILE A 96 6.78 5.13 -8.71
N ASN A 97 7.62 4.27 -9.31
CA ASN A 97 7.92 2.94 -8.75
C ASN A 97 8.57 3.02 -7.36
N PHE A 98 9.47 3.97 -7.15
CA PHE A 98 10.07 4.22 -5.84
C PHE A 98 9.01 4.54 -4.78
N ILE A 99 8.09 5.47 -5.09
CA ILE A 99 6.99 5.85 -4.19
C ILE A 99 6.13 4.62 -3.85
N ILE A 100 5.73 3.79 -4.83
CA ILE A 100 4.93 2.58 -4.57
C ILE A 100 5.65 1.65 -3.59
N ASN A 101 6.95 1.45 -3.77
CA ASN A 101 7.72 0.52 -2.96
C ASN A 101 7.85 1.00 -1.51
N GLU A 102 8.00 2.30 -1.29
CA GLU A 102 7.99 2.91 0.06
C GLU A 102 6.60 2.81 0.73
N PHE A 103 5.52 2.81 -0.05
CA PHE A 103 4.13 2.82 0.44
C PHE A 103 3.39 1.48 0.32
N LYS A 104 4.07 0.34 0.16
CA LYS A 104 3.44 -0.99 0.27
C LYS A 104 3.43 -1.43 1.75
N PRO A 105 2.38 -1.17 2.55
CA PRO A 105 2.17 -1.96 3.75
C PRO A 105 1.81 -3.39 3.31
N GLU A 106 2.25 -4.39 4.07
CA GLU A 106 1.71 -5.73 3.96
C GLU A 106 0.20 -5.65 4.22
N SER A 107 -0.62 -5.74 3.17
CA SER A 107 -2.06 -5.66 3.27
C SER A 107 -2.61 -6.96 3.86
N GLN A 108 -2.56 -7.09 5.18
CA GLN A 108 -3.33 -8.09 5.90
C GLN A 108 -4.63 -7.45 6.37
N THR A 109 -5.74 -7.84 5.74
CA THR A 109 -7.09 -7.54 6.23
C THR A 109 -7.37 -8.45 7.42
N TYR A 110 -7.62 -7.87 8.60
CA TYR A 110 -8.02 -8.60 9.79
C TYR A 110 -9.47 -8.33 10.13
N ASP A 111 -10.27 -9.39 10.25
CA ASP A 111 -11.59 -9.30 10.86
C ASP A 111 -11.42 -9.37 12.38
N ILE A 112 -11.66 -8.24 13.06
CA ILE A 112 -11.63 -8.16 14.52
C ILE A 112 -13.07 -8.27 15.03
N LEU A 113 -13.43 -9.43 15.58
CA LEU A 113 -14.68 -9.61 16.32
C LEU A 113 -14.42 -9.34 17.80
N ILE A 114 -15.01 -8.28 18.33
CA ILE A 114 -15.01 -7.98 19.77
C ILE A 114 -16.33 -8.51 20.34
N VAL A 115 -16.23 -9.44 21.30
CA VAL A 115 -17.36 -10.08 21.95
C VAL A 115 -17.39 -9.64 23.41
N GLU A 116 -18.56 -9.23 23.92
CA GLU A 116 -18.74 -8.96 25.34
C GLU A 116 -18.64 -10.27 26.14
N ASP A 117 -17.93 -10.23 27.27
CA ASP A 117 -17.76 -11.39 28.17
C ASP A 117 -18.99 -11.53 29.07
N ASP A 118 -20.18 -11.61 28.47
CA ASP A 118 -21.41 -11.97 29.17
C ASP A 118 -21.84 -13.40 28.82
N SER A 119 -22.50 -14.05 29.79
CA SER A 119 -22.89 -15.46 29.68
C SER A 119 -23.82 -15.73 28.49
N SER A 120 -24.60 -14.72 28.09
CA SER A 120 -25.51 -14.79 26.95
C SER A 120 -24.76 -14.83 25.61
N THR A 121 -23.67 -14.08 25.49
CA THR A 121 -22.92 -13.95 24.24
C THR A 121 -22.02 -15.16 24.01
N ILE A 122 -21.46 -15.75 25.07
CA ILE A 122 -20.72 -17.02 25.00
C ILE A 122 -21.63 -18.18 24.56
N MET A 123 -22.87 -18.23 25.08
CA MET A 123 -23.84 -19.28 24.76
C MET A 123 -24.33 -19.24 23.31
N PHE A 124 -24.28 -18.07 22.64
CA PHE A 124 -24.66 -17.93 21.24
C PHE A 124 -23.57 -18.39 20.26
N LEU A 125 -22.30 -18.40 20.68
CA LEU A 125 -21.15 -18.71 19.83
C LEU A 125 -20.64 -20.16 19.94
N THR A 126 -21.22 -20.95 20.85
CA THR A 126 -20.85 -22.36 21.10
C THR A 126 -21.97 -23.28 20.65
#